data_AF-A0A836TZ55-F1
#
_entry.id   AF-A0A836TZ55-F1
#
_cell.length_a   1.000
_cell.length_b   1.000
_cell.length_c   1.000
_cell.angle_alpha   90.00
_cell.angle_beta   90.00
_cell.angle_gamma   90.00
#
_symmetry.space_group_name_H-M   'P 1'
#
loop_
_entity.id
_entity.type
_entity.pdbx_description
1 polymer ?
#
loop_
_entity_poly.entity_id
_entity_poly.type
_entity_poly.pdbx_seq_one_letter_code
_entity_poly.pdbx_strand_id
1 'polypeptide(L)'
;MTIQTITTTDKESTLTSAQLEERILSTIPITQQAFSKLLSLLEIKVSHDIPSACVTLGQRSRLLVNPDFVSTWCRTDESLSILIMHELLHILLGHTRLFERTNPIQNLAFDAIINAQLCLLFPAPAWTALFRNIYNADIFPSALLRPPNGWGTRKIHWVLTGTIGRLHRALYTDSSVTYRELFELFSQLDDKENMTKLTLLGNHEVVTETEAADPELLREIT
;
A
#
# COMPACT_ATOMS: atom_id res chain seq x y z
N MET A 1 -36.73 27.79 24.00
CA MET A 1 -35.25 27.70 24.02
C MET A 1 -34.85 27.11 22.68
N THR A 2 -34.39 27.99 21.79
CA THR A 2 -34.18 27.71 20.36
C THR A 2 -32.87 26.96 20.17
N ILE A 3 -32.92 25.76 19.61
CA ILE A 3 -31.71 25.02 19.23
C ILE A 3 -31.21 25.61 17.91
N GLN A 4 -30.10 26.34 17.98
CA GLN A 4 -29.38 26.82 16.81
C GLN A 4 -28.86 25.63 16.00
N THR A 5 -29.24 25.61 14.73
CA THR A 5 -28.70 24.76 13.69
C THR A 5 -27.23 25.13 13.48
N ILE A 6 -26.30 24.25 13.85
CA ILE A 6 -24.88 24.38 13.50
C ILE A 6 -24.75 23.93 12.05
N THR A 7 -24.66 24.88 11.13
CA THR A 7 -24.16 24.68 9.77
C THR A 7 -22.64 24.70 9.82
N THR A 8 -22.00 23.53 9.86
CA THR A 8 -20.57 23.39 9.54
C THR A 8 -20.45 22.76 8.16
N THR A 9 -20.46 23.60 7.14
CA THR A 9 -19.87 23.28 5.84
C THR A 9 -18.37 23.50 5.93
N ASP A 10 -17.64 22.59 6.57
CA ASP A 10 -16.22 22.42 6.29
C ASP A 10 -16.14 21.47 5.09
N LYS A 11 -16.07 22.05 3.88
CA LYS A 11 -15.51 21.33 2.74
C LYS A 11 -14.05 21.10 3.07
N GLU A 12 -13.70 19.89 3.52
CA GLU A 12 -12.31 19.42 3.47
C GLU A 12 -11.80 19.70 2.05
N SER A 13 -10.86 20.64 1.96
CA SER A 13 -10.26 21.08 0.70
C SER A 13 -9.47 19.91 0.12
N THR A 14 -10.06 19.17 -0.82
CA THR A 14 -9.36 18.14 -1.59
C THR A 14 -8.14 18.77 -2.28
N LEU A 15 -6.95 18.17 -2.09
CA LEU A 15 -5.71 18.66 -2.72
C LEU A 15 -5.88 18.70 -4.24
N THR A 16 -5.44 19.78 -4.88
CA THR A 16 -5.34 19.80 -6.35
C THR A 16 -4.28 18.80 -6.82
N SER A 17 -4.33 18.36 -8.08
CA SER A 17 -3.37 17.40 -8.62
C SER A 17 -1.92 17.86 -8.47
N ALA A 18 -1.64 19.14 -8.73
CA ALA A 18 -0.30 19.71 -8.59
C ALA A 18 0.18 19.72 -7.12
N GLN A 19 -0.71 20.06 -6.18
CA GLN A 19 -0.38 20.04 -4.74
C GLN A 19 -0.10 18.62 -4.24
N LEU A 20 -0.87 17.63 -4.72
CA LEU A 20 -0.65 16.24 -4.36
C LEU A 20 0.67 15.72 -4.93
N GLU A 21 0.98 16.04 -6.19
CA GLU A 21 2.25 15.68 -6.82
C GLU A 21 3.45 16.28 -6.08
N GLU A 22 3.43 17.57 -5.76
CA GLU A 22 4.49 18.24 -4.99
C GLU A 22 4.67 17.59 -3.60
N ARG A 23 3.55 17.25 -2.94
CA ARG A 23 3.59 16.56 -1.65
C ARG A 23 4.19 15.15 -1.77
N ILE A 24 3.86 14.39 -2.81
CA ILE A 24 4.45 13.07 -3.07
C ILE A 24 5.96 13.17 -3.30
N LEU A 25 6.42 14.15 -4.08
CA LEU A 25 7.85 14.32 -4.38
C LEU A 25 8.66 14.74 -3.14
N SER A 26 8.05 15.46 -2.20
CA SER A 26 8.71 15.95 -0.99
C SER A 26 8.64 14.98 0.20
N THR A 27 7.75 13.99 0.17
CA THR A 27 7.49 13.13 1.34
C THR A 27 8.50 12.02 1.56
N ILE A 28 9.14 11.50 0.49
CA ILE A 28 10.03 10.33 0.60
C ILE A 28 11.30 10.70 1.40
N PRO A 29 11.65 9.95 2.47
CA PRO A 29 12.85 10.23 3.25
C PRO A 29 14.12 10.26 2.40
N ILE A 30 14.97 11.28 2.61
CA ILE A 30 16.25 11.44 1.90
C ILE A 30 17.17 10.22 2.09
N THR A 31 17.05 9.52 3.22
CA THR A 31 17.79 8.28 3.51
C THR A 31 17.41 7.12 2.58
N GLN A 32 16.36 7.25 1.77
CA GLN A 32 15.83 6.23 0.88
C GLN A 32 16.05 6.58 -0.60
N GLN A 33 17.31 6.81 -0.98
CA GLN A 33 17.68 7.28 -2.32
C GLN A 33 17.19 6.37 -3.46
N ALA A 34 17.12 5.04 -3.23
CA ALA A 34 16.59 4.11 -4.22
C ALA A 34 15.10 4.35 -4.51
N PHE A 35 14.30 4.62 -3.47
CA PHE A 35 12.89 4.97 -3.62
C PHE A 35 12.71 6.32 -4.28
N SER A 36 13.48 7.33 -3.87
CA SER A 36 13.45 8.66 -4.51
C SER A 36 13.81 8.56 -6.00
N LYS A 37 14.81 7.74 -6.35
CA LYS A 37 15.21 7.56 -7.75
C LYS A 37 14.14 6.83 -8.55
N LEU A 38 13.53 5.78 -7.99
CA LEU A 38 12.46 5.06 -8.65
C LEU A 38 11.24 5.96 -8.88
N LEU A 39 10.84 6.73 -7.86
CA LEU A 39 9.76 7.72 -7.96
C LEU A 39 10.04 8.76 -9.06
N SER A 40 11.29 9.24 -9.19
CA SER A 40 11.65 10.21 -10.24
C SER A 40 11.55 9.67 -11.68
N LEU A 41 11.45 8.34 -11.85
CA LEU A 41 11.29 7.70 -13.14
C LEU A 41 9.82 7.45 -13.49
N LEU A 42 8.91 7.67 -12.54
CA LEU A 42 7.47 7.49 -12.72
C LEU A 42 6.83 8.83 -13.05
N GLU A 43 5.85 8.80 -13.95
CA GLU A 43 4.89 9.90 -14.09
C GLU A 43 3.86 9.79 -12.96
N ILE A 44 3.62 10.87 -12.20
CA ILE A 44 2.62 10.89 -11.13
C ILE A 44 1.30 11.38 -11.73
N LYS A 45 0.22 10.61 -11.58
CA LYS A 45 -1.12 11.01 -12.01
C LYS A 45 -2.16 10.81 -10.91
N VAL A 46 -3.08 11.75 -10.84
CA VAL A 46 -4.29 11.59 -10.03
C VAL A 46 -5.30 10.72 -10.77
N SER A 47 -5.89 9.75 -10.09
CA SER A 47 -6.97 8.92 -10.64
C SER A 47 -7.96 8.52 -9.55
N HIS A 48 -9.25 8.69 -9.83
CA HIS A 48 -10.34 8.21 -8.98
C HIS A 48 -10.83 6.81 -9.38
N ASP A 49 -10.29 6.23 -10.46
CA ASP A 49 -10.68 4.92 -10.97
C ASP A 49 -10.04 3.75 -10.20
N ILE A 50 -9.10 4.07 -9.30
CA ILE A 50 -8.42 3.11 -8.43
C ILE A 50 -8.77 3.37 -6.97
N PRO A 51 -8.77 2.35 -6.10
CA PRO A 51 -9.20 2.50 -4.71
C PRO A 51 -8.23 3.31 -3.82
N SER A 52 -6.92 3.29 -4.10
CA SER A 52 -5.92 3.99 -3.27
C SER A 52 -4.73 4.55 -4.06
N ALA A 53 -3.82 3.70 -4.52
CA ALA A 53 -2.68 4.04 -5.35
C ALA A 53 -2.27 2.80 -6.16
N CYS A 54 -1.55 2.96 -7.27
CA CYS A 54 -0.91 1.82 -7.92
C CYS A 54 0.20 2.29 -8.85
N VAL A 55 1.10 1.38 -9.21
CA VAL A 55 2.04 1.62 -10.30
C VAL A 55 1.64 0.82 -11.54
N THR A 56 1.44 1.52 -12.66
CA THR A 56 1.10 0.89 -13.94
C THR A 56 2.31 0.25 -14.62
N LEU A 57 2.01 -0.77 -15.41
CA LEU A 57 2.98 -1.49 -16.22
C LEU A 57 2.73 -1.20 -17.69
N GLY A 58 3.74 -0.66 -18.36
CA GLY A 58 3.66 -0.23 -19.75
C GLY A 58 4.96 0.42 -20.20
N GLN A 59 4.94 1.03 -21.39
CA GLN A 59 6.12 1.72 -21.93
C GLN A 59 6.56 2.91 -21.07
N ARG A 60 5.62 3.54 -20.35
CA ARG A 60 5.89 4.51 -19.28
C ARG A 60 5.16 4.07 -18.02
N SER A 61 5.91 3.75 -16.97
CA SER A 61 5.32 3.44 -15.67
C SER A 61 4.81 4.71 -15.01
N ARG A 62 3.58 4.66 -14.51
CA ARG A 62 2.90 5.78 -13.84
C ARG A 62 2.55 5.39 -12.42
N LEU A 63 2.75 6.31 -11.48
CA LEU A 63 2.17 6.21 -10.14
C LEU A 63 0.80 6.89 -10.16
N LEU A 64 -0.26 6.09 -10.15
CA LEU A 64 -1.63 6.58 -10.01
C LEU A 64 -1.95 6.72 -8.52
N VAL A 65 -2.56 7.82 -8.11
CA VAL A 65 -2.95 8.07 -6.71
C VAL A 65 -4.39 8.60 -6.64
N ASN A 66 -5.19 8.00 -5.77
CA ASN A 66 -6.54 8.44 -5.46
C ASN A 66 -6.50 9.54 -4.38
N PRO A 67 -6.95 10.76 -4.68
CA PRO A 67 -6.87 11.88 -3.74
C PRO A 67 -7.89 11.76 -2.59
N ASP A 68 -9.00 11.05 -2.78
CA ASP A 68 -10.00 10.78 -1.74
C ASP A 68 -9.43 9.80 -0.71
N PHE A 69 -8.65 8.82 -1.15
CA PHE A 69 -7.92 7.93 -0.27
C PHE A 69 -6.86 8.70 0.54
N VAL A 70 -6.07 9.55 -0.13
CA VAL A 70 -5.01 10.33 0.52
C VAL A 70 -5.57 11.29 1.57
N SER A 71 -6.66 12.00 1.26
CA SER A 71 -7.31 12.91 2.21
C SER A 71 -7.87 12.18 3.44
N THR A 72 -8.42 10.98 3.23
CA THR A 72 -8.99 10.17 4.31
C THR A 72 -7.91 9.56 5.20
N TRP A 73 -6.90 8.91 4.61
CA TRP A 73 -5.98 8.02 5.33
C TRP A 73 -4.54 8.52 5.43
N CYS A 74 -4.10 9.40 4.52
CA CYS A 74 -2.72 9.90 4.44
C CYS A 74 -2.61 11.38 4.87
N ARG A 75 -3.18 11.68 6.05
CA ARG A 75 -3.19 13.03 6.65
C ARG A 75 -1.80 13.53 7.08
N THR A 76 -0.85 12.63 7.27
CA THR A 76 0.55 12.95 7.54
C THR A 76 1.44 12.52 6.39
N ASP A 77 2.61 13.13 6.29
CA ASP A 77 3.59 12.82 5.25
C ASP A 77 4.18 11.42 5.47
N GLU A 78 4.34 10.95 6.71
CA GLU A 78 4.75 9.57 6.97
C GLU A 78 3.73 8.56 6.39
N SER A 79 2.43 8.84 6.54
CA SER A 79 1.38 7.97 6.02
C SER A 79 1.35 7.99 4.48
N LEU A 80 1.54 9.15 3.85
CA LEU A 80 1.65 9.24 2.39
C LEU A 80 2.92 8.53 1.89
N SER A 81 4.06 8.74 2.54
CA SER A 81 5.33 8.10 2.22
C SER A 81 5.22 6.59 2.24
N ILE A 82 4.55 6.03 3.25
CA ILE A 82 4.36 4.58 3.39
C ILE A 82 3.51 4.03 2.27
N LEU A 83 2.41 4.72 1.90
CA LEU A 83 1.61 4.35 0.72
C LEU A 83 2.48 4.32 -0.54
N ILE A 84 3.26 5.38 -0.81
CA ILE A 84 4.08 5.43 -2.02
C ILE A 84 5.18 4.36 -1.99
N MET A 85 5.89 4.20 -0.87
CA MET A 85 6.93 3.16 -0.76
C MET A 85 6.37 1.74 -0.86
N HIS A 86 5.13 1.51 -0.42
CA HIS A 86 4.43 0.24 -0.60
C HIS A 86 4.27 -0.08 -2.09
N GLU A 87 3.75 0.86 -2.88
CA GLU A 87 3.62 0.69 -4.33
C GLU A 87 4.97 0.50 -5.03
N LEU A 88 5.98 1.26 -4.62
CA LEU A 88 7.34 1.14 -5.17
C LEU A 88 7.97 -0.22 -4.83
N LEU A 89 7.71 -0.77 -3.64
CA LEU A 89 8.15 -2.10 -3.26
C LEU A 89 7.46 -3.19 -4.07
N HIS A 90 6.21 -2.99 -4.50
CA HIS A 90 5.59 -3.90 -5.45
C HIS A 90 6.40 -3.99 -6.76
N ILE A 91 6.94 -2.88 -7.26
CA ILE A 91 7.83 -2.90 -8.44
C ILE A 91 9.12 -3.66 -8.12
N LEU A 92 9.80 -3.29 -7.02
CA LEU A 92 11.13 -3.80 -6.68
C LEU A 92 11.14 -5.31 -6.38
N LEU A 93 10.11 -5.81 -5.69
CA LEU A 93 9.97 -7.22 -5.36
C LEU A 93 9.39 -8.04 -6.53
N GLY A 94 9.13 -7.40 -7.67
CA GLY A 94 8.81 -8.07 -8.93
C GLY A 94 7.37 -8.52 -9.06
N HIS A 95 6.42 -7.88 -8.35
CA HIS A 95 4.97 -8.11 -8.52
C HIS A 95 4.49 -7.98 -9.95
N THR A 96 5.24 -7.21 -10.72
CA THR A 96 4.91 -6.74 -12.05
C THR A 96 5.54 -7.59 -13.16
N ARG A 97 6.43 -8.53 -12.80
CA ARG A 97 7.14 -9.41 -13.74
C ARG A 97 7.16 -10.89 -13.34
N LEU A 98 7.02 -11.23 -12.06
CA LEU A 98 7.17 -12.61 -11.58
C LEU A 98 5.87 -13.43 -11.64
N PHE A 99 4.72 -12.79 -11.82
CA PHE A 99 3.42 -13.46 -11.94
C PHE A 99 2.58 -12.76 -13.01
N GLU A 100 2.39 -13.38 -14.18
CA GLU A 100 1.58 -12.84 -15.29
C GLU A 100 0.11 -12.57 -14.89
N ARG A 101 -0.36 -13.18 -13.79
CA ARG A 101 -1.64 -12.93 -13.13
C ARG A 101 -1.50 -13.23 -11.64
N THR A 102 -1.37 -12.22 -10.79
CA THR A 102 -1.42 -12.46 -9.34
C THR A 102 -2.86 -12.79 -8.95
N ASN A 103 -3.05 -13.91 -8.25
CA ASN A 103 -4.36 -14.22 -7.67
C ASN A 103 -4.53 -13.44 -6.33
N PRO A 104 -5.76 -13.22 -5.84
CA PRO A 104 -5.98 -12.42 -4.62
C PRO A 104 -5.21 -12.91 -3.38
N ILE A 105 -5.00 -14.22 -3.25
CA ILE A 105 -4.24 -14.81 -2.15
C ILE A 105 -2.74 -14.45 -2.24
N GLN A 106 -2.20 -14.39 -3.45
CA GLN A 106 -0.84 -13.93 -3.69
C GLN A 106 -0.70 -12.46 -3.30
N ASN A 107 -1.63 -11.61 -3.74
CA ASN A 107 -1.64 -10.18 -3.37
C ASN A 107 -1.62 -10.02 -1.84
N LEU A 108 -2.48 -10.75 -1.13
CA LEU A 108 -2.50 -10.75 0.34
C LEU A 108 -1.14 -11.15 0.96
N ALA A 109 -0.49 -12.19 0.43
CA ALA A 109 0.80 -12.64 0.95
C ALA A 109 1.91 -11.61 0.70
N PHE A 110 1.86 -10.90 -0.42
CA PHE A 110 2.83 -9.88 -0.76
C PHE A 110 2.66 -8.61 0.05
N ASP A 111 1.44 -8.12 0.18
CA ASP A 111 1.13 -7.00 1.05
C ASP A 111 1.57 -7.27 2.48
N ALA A 112 1.37 -8.50 3.00
CA ALA A 112 1.81 -8.86 4.34
C ALA A 112 3.33 -8.70 4.51
N ILE A 113 4.12 -9.07 3.49
CA ILE A 113 5.58 -8.95 3.50
C ILE A 113 5.99 -7.48 3.36
N ILE A 114 5.44 -6.77 2.38
CA ILE A 114 5.77 -5.36 2.12
C ILE A 114 5.44 -4.51 3.35
N ASN A 115 4.26 -4.68 3.93
CA ASN A 115 3.83 -3.95 5.12
C ASN A 115 4.75 -4.25 6.31
N ALA A 116 5.12 -5.51 6.51
CA ALA A 116 6.05 -5.90 7.56
C ALA A 116 7.45 -5.30 7.35
N GLN A 117 7.99 -5.34 6.14
CA GLN A 117 9.28 -4.74 5.80
C GLN A 117 9.27 -3.21 6.02
N LEU A 118 8.22 -2.51 5.58
CA LEU A 118 8.08 -1.08 5.82
C LEU A 118 7.98 -0.76 7.31
N CYS A 119 7.22 -1.56 8.08
CA CYS A 119 7.16 -1.38 9.52
C CYS A 119 8.53 -1.58 10.19
N LEU A 120 9.32 -2.56 9.76
CA LEU A 120 10.66 -2.82 10.31
C LEU A 120 11.66 -1.72 9.95
N LEU A 121 11.58 -1.18 8.72
CA LEU A 121 12.40 -0.05 8.27
C LEU A 121 12.01 1.26 8.99
N PHE A 122 10.71 1.44 9.28
CA PHE A 122 10.16 2.64 9.90
C PHE A 122 9.28 2.29 11.12
N PRO A 123 9.89 1.88 12.25
CA PRO A 123 9.16 1.32 13.39
C PRO A 123 8.39 2.35 14.24
N ALA A 124 8.64 3.65 14.01
CA ALA A 124 8.01 4.70 14.80
C ALA A 124 6.48 4.73 14.59
N PRO A 125 5.68 5.05 15.64
CA PRO A 125 4.22 5.02 15.55
C PRO A 125 3.62 5.81 14.39
N ALA A 126 4.18 6.98 14.07
CA ALA A 126 3.72 7.81 12.94
C ALA A 126 3.83 7.09 11.59
N TRP A 127 4.88 6.30 11.37
CA TRP A 127 5.14 5.56 10.14
C TRP A 127 4.33 4.26 10.02
N THR A 128 3.90 3.69 11.15
CA THR A 128 3.02 2.51 11.13
C THR A 128 1.52 2.86 11.17
N ALA A 129 1.19 4.15 11.30
CA ALA A 129 -0.18 4.62 11.52
C ALA A 129 -1.13 4.22 10.40
N LEU A 130 -0.70 4.32 9.14
CA LEU A 130 -1.53 3.98 7.97
C LEU A 130 -2.10 2.55 8.09
N PHE A 131 -1.22 1.56 8.26
CA PHE A 131 -1.63 0.15 8.40
C PHE A 131 -2.51 -0.10 9.63
N ARG A 132 -2.23 0.59 10.73
CA ARG A 132 -3.03 0.46 11.97
C ARG A 132 -4.44 1.04 11.83
N ASN A 133 -4.60 2.05 10.99
CA ASN A 133 -5.88 2.73 10.79
C ASN A 133 -6.77 1.98 9.78
N ILE A 134 -6.16 1.37 8.76
CA ILE A 134 -6.88 0.65 7.69
C ILE A 134 -7.22 -0.78 8.12
N TYR A 135 -6.30 -1.46 8.79
CA TYR A 135 -6.46 -2.88 9.10
C TYR A 135 -6.89 -3.13 10.55
N ASN A 136 -7.87 -4.02 10.72
CA ASN A 136 -8.36 -4.46 12.02
C ASN A 136 -7.31 -5.35 12.71
N ALA A 137 -7.01 -5.07 13.98
CA ALA A 137 -5.97 -5.77 14.73
C ALA A 137 -6.36 -7.18 15.20
N ASP A 138 -7.66 -7.48 15.23
CA ASP A 138 -8.21 -8.61 15.97
C ASP A 138 -8.76 -9.72 15.06
N ILE A 139 -8.84 -9.47 13.75
CA ILE A 139 -9.52 -10.33 12.78
C ILE A 139 -8.56 -10.74 11.66
N PHE A 140 -8.41 -12.05 11.43
CA PHE A 140 -7.74 -12.59 10.24
C PHE A 140 -8.64 -12.37 9.00
N PRO A 141 -8.09 -11.97 7.83
CA PRO A 141 -6.66 -11.77 7.53
C PRO A 141 -6.13 -10.36 7.85
N SER A 142 -7.00 -9.40 8.13
CA SER A 142 -6.64 -7.99 8.35
C SER A 142 -5.52 -7.78 9.37
N ALA A 143 -5.56 -8.52 10.49
CA ALA A 143 -4.56 -8.43 11.55
C ALA A 143 -3.13 -8.78 11.10
N LEU A 144 -2.98 -9.56 10.03
CA LEU A 144 -1.69 -9.94 9.47
C LEU A 144 -1.02 -8.80 8.68
N LEU A 145 -1.82 -7.88 8.12
CA LEU A 145 -1.35 -6.77 7.28
C LEU A 145 -0.87 -5.55 8.06
N ARG A 146 -0.81 -5.66 9.40
CA ARG A 146 -0.32 -4.60 10.28
C ARG A 146 0.48 -5.15 11.46
N PRO A 147 1.33 -4.33 12.09
CA PRO A 147 1.99 -4.71 13.33
C PRO A 147 0.96 -4.88 14.47
N PRO A 148 1.27 -5.71 15.48
CA PRO A 148 0.37 -5.94 16.61
C PRO A 148 0.10 -4.66 17.42
N ASN A 149 -0.93 -4.70 18.25
CA ASN A 149 -1.19 -3.64 19.22
C ASN A 149 -0.01 -3.53 20.20
N GLY A 150 0.41 -2.29 20.49
CA GLY A 150 1.55 -2.04 21.37
C GLY A 150 2.93 -2.45 20.81
N TRP A 151 3.05 -2.74 19.51
CA TRP A 151 4.35 -3.03 18.87
C TRP A 151 5.37 -1.90 19.11
N GLY A 152 6.64 -2.25 19.32
CA GLY A 152 7.68 -1.30 19.74
C GLY A 152 7.62 -0.88 21.22
N THR A 153 6.71 -1.46 22.01
CA THR A 153 6.57 -1.17 23.44
C THR A 153 6.57 -2.46 24.28
N ARG A 154 6.66 -2.32 25.60
CA ARG A 154 6.52 -3.45 26.55
C ARG A 154 5.10 -4.02 26.63
N LYS A 155 4.10 -3.34 26.06
CA LYS A 155 2.67 -3.73 26.10
C LYS A 155 2.21 -4.38 24.79
N ILE A 156 3.12 -5.05 24.09
CA ILE A 156 2.81 -5.72 22.83
C ILE A 156 1.78 -6.84 23.05
N HIS A 157 0.76 -6.90 22.19
CA HIS A 157 -0.32 -7.88 22.27
C HIS A 157 -0.57 -8.52 20.90
N TRP A 158 -0.38 -9.84 20.85
CA TRP A 158 -0.59 -10.66 19.65
C TRP A 158 -1.92 -11.39 19.76
N VAL A 159 -2.86 -11.07 18.87
CA VAL A 159 -4.21 -11.68 18.85
C VAL A 159 -4.21 -13.00 18.07
N LEU A 160 -3.46 -13.06 16.96
CA LEU A 160 -3.38 -14.25 16.13
C LEU A 160 -2.65 -15.39 16.86
N THR A 161 -3.21 -16.59 16.79
CA THR A 161 -2.71 -17.80 17.45
C THR A 161 -2.36 -18.90 16.44
N GLY A 162 -1.87 -20.05 16.92
CA GLY A 162 -1.51 -21.18 16.06
C GLY A 162 -0.42 -20.86 15.04
N THR A 163 -0.51 -21.45 13.85
CA THR A 163 0.45 -21.25 12.76
C THR A 163 0.43 -19.81 12.23
N ILE A 164 -0.75 -19.23 12.04
CA ILE A 164 -0.90 -17.84 11.58
C ILE A 164 -0.27 -16.86 12.58
N GLY A 165 -0.47 -17.07 13.88
CA GLY A 165 0.16 -16.26 14.93
C GLY A 165 1.68 -16.35 14.97
N ARG A 166 2.26 -17.51 14.61
CA ARG A 166 3.72 -17.66 14.48
C ARG A 166 4.25 -16.86 13.30
N LEU A 167 3.59 -16.94 12.14
CA LEU A 167 4.00 -16.16 10.96
C LEU A 167 3.82 -14.66 11.19
N HIS A 168 2.72 -14.24 11.81
CA HIS A 168 2.52 -12.82 12.17
C HIS A 168 3.64 -12.31 13.06
N ARG A 169 4.07 -13.09 14.06
CA ARG A 169 5.24 -12.74 14.88
C ARG A 169 6.50 -12.61 14.05
N ALA A 170 6.84 -13.64 13.29
CA ALA A 170 8.05 -13.67 12.48
C ALA A 170 8.11 -12.51 11.45
N LEU A 171 6.99 -12.17 10.81
CA LEU A 171 6.88 -11.02 9.91
C LEU A 171 7.35 -9.71 10.57
N TYR A 172 6.86 -9.42 11.77
CA TYR A 172 7.09 -8.13 12.44
C TYR A 172 8.18 -8.16 13.52
N THR A 173 9.00 -9.21 13.61
CA THR A 173 10.15 -9.25 14.55
C THR A 173 11.49 -9.35 13.84
N ASP A 174 11.62 -10.22 12.86
CA ASP A 174 12.91 -10.52 12.22
C ASP A 174 12.80 -10.70 10.69
N SER A 175 11.62 -10.51 10.11
CA SER A 175 11.35 -10.67 8.67
C SER A 175 11.78 -12.04 8.12
N SER A 176 11.76 -13.09 8.95
CA SER A 176 12.15 -14.45 8.53
C SER A 176 11.13 -15.15 7.63
N VAL A 177 9.92 -14.60 7.51
CA VAL A 177 8.84 -15.19 6.70
C VAL A 177 9.05 -14.88 5.23
N THR A 178 9.00 -15.93 4.41
CA THR A 178 9.07 -15.82 2.95
C THR A 178 7.68 -15.76 2.32
N TYR A 179 7.62 -15.21 1.10
CA TYR A 179 6.39 -15.21 0.29
C TYR A 179 5.84 -16.62 0.08
N ARG A 180 6.73 -17.59 -0.18
CA ARG A 180 6.35 -18.98 -0.40
C ARG A 180 5.63 -19.56 0.82
N GLU A 181 6.15 -19.34 2.02
CA GLU A 181 5.54 -19.86 3.26
C GLU A 181 4.15 -19.28 3.50
N LEU A 182 3.95 -17.98 3.28
CA LEU A 182 2.63 -17.36 3.40
C LEU A 182 1.66 -17.89 2.35
N PHE A 183 2.09 -17.96 1.10
CA PHE A 183 1.26 -18.42 0.01
C PHE A 183 0.83 -19.89 0.17
N GLU A 184 1.77 -20.76 0.57
CA GLU A 184 1.50 -22.17 0.82
C GLU A 184 0.51 -22.34 1.98
N LEU A 185 0.68 -21.57 3.07
CA LEU A 185 -0.25 -21.61 4.20
C LEU A 185 -1.65 -21.14 3.78
N PHE A 186 -1.73 -19.99 3.11
CA PHE A 186 -3.01 -19.43 2.66
C PHE A 186 -3.75 -20.34 1.69
N SER A 187 -3.02 -21.06 0.83
CA SER A 187 -3.60 -22.00 -0.12
C SER A 187 -4.27 -23.20 0.56
N GLN A 188 -3.85 -23.53 1.78
CA GLN A 188 -4.37 -24.63 2.61
C GLN A 188 -5.51 -24.22 3.54
N LEU A 189 -5.78 -22.91 3.71
CA LEU A 189 -6.90 -22.44 4.53
C LEU A 189 -8.22 -22.59 3.76
N ASP A 190 -9.27 -23.01 4.47
CA ASP A 190 -10.63 -23.13 3.91
C ASP A 190 -11.33 -21.76 3.77
N ASP A 191 -10.85 -20.73 4.49
CA ASP A 191 -11.46 -19.39 4.57
C ASP A 191 -11.04 -18.46 3.41
N LYS A 192 -10.97 -19.00 2.19
CA LYS A 192 -10.51 -18.24 1.01
C LYS A 192 -11.44 -17.06 0.69
N GLU A 193 -12.72 -17.20 0.99
CA GLU A 193 -13.72 -16.16 0.72
C GLU A 193 -13.49 -14.89 1.57
N ASN A 194 -13.14 -15.04 2.84
CA ASN A 194 -12.81 -13.89 3.69
C ASN A 194 -11.47 -13.25 3.27
N MET A 195 -10.52 -14.08 2.82
CA MET A 195 -9.21 -13.61 2.34
C MET A 195 -9.30 -12.80 1.04
N THR A 196 -10.24 -13.11 0.15
CA THR A 196 -10.41 -12.37 -1.11
C THR A 196 -11.30 -11.14 -0.98
N LYS A 197 -12.11 -11.02 0.07
CA LYS A 197 -12.98 -9.84 0.33
C LYS A 197 -12.26 -8.68 1.00
N LEU A 198 -11.05 -8.89 1.51
CA LEU A 198 -10.30 -7.85 2.20
C LEU A 198 -9.84 -6.78 1.20
N THR A 199 -10.16 -5.52 1.47
CA THR A 199 -9.59 -4.39 0.74
C THR A 199 -8.11 -4.27 1.10
N LEU A 200 -7.26 -4.46 0.10
CA LEU A 200 -5.81 -4.35 0.21
C LEU A 200 -5.35 -2.92 -0.13
N LEU A 201 -4.12 -2.59 0.26
CA LEU A 201 -3.55 -1.28 -0.04
C LEU A 201 -2.98 -1.34 -1.44
N GLY A 202 -3.56 -0.56 -2.34
CA GLY A 202 -3.10 -0.46 -3.71
C GLY A 202 -4.20 -0.84 -4.70
N ASN A 203 -3.89 -0.82 -5.99
CA ASN A 203 -4.69 -1.53 -6.98
C ASN A 203 -4.02 -2.85 -7.32
N HIS A 204 -4.71 -3.95 -7.08
CA HIS A 204 -4.21 -5.30 -7.37
C HIS A 204 -4.90 -5.94 -8.57
N GLU A 205 -5.70 -5.17 -9.31
CA GLU A 205 -6.12 -5.51 -10.66
C GLU A 205 -5.09 -5.01 -11.67
N VAL A 206 -4.86 -5.77 -12.76
CA VAL A 206 -3.92 -5.35 -13.81
C VAL A 206 -4.51 -4.14 -14.53
N VAL A 207 -3.96 -2.96 -14.28
CA VAL A 207 -4.21 -1.78 -15.11
C VAL A 207 -3.35 -1.89 -16.36
N THR A 208 -3.83 -2.61 -17.38
CA THR A 208 -3.24 -2.53 -18.71
C THR A 208 -3.75 -1.25 -19.37
N GLU A 209 -2.90 -0.23 -19.48
CA GLU A 209 -3.18 0.88 -20.40
C GLU A 209 -3.06 0.36 -21.84
N THR A 210 -4.17 0.30 -22.58
CA THR A 210 -4.13 0.21 -24.04
C THR A 210 -3.92 1.61 -24.61
N GLU A 211 -2.74 2.20 -24.41
CA GLU A 211 -2.35 3.37 -25.18
C GLU A 211 -1.85 2.89 -26.56
N ALA A 212 -2.55 3.30 -27.62
CA ALA A 212 -2.04 3.18 -28.98
C ALA A 212 -0.70 3.93 -29.06
N ALA A 213 0.31 3.30 -29.65
CA ALA A 213 1.66 3.85 -29.75
C ALA A 213 1.63 5.32 -30.18
N ASP A 214 2.35 6.16 -29.44
CA ASP A 214 2.51 7.58 -29.74
C ASP A 214 3.06 7.74 -31.17
N PRO A 215 2.29 8.33 -32.12
CA PRO A 215 2.71 8.45 -33.51
C PRO A 215 3.95 9.34 -33.69
N GLU A 216 4.34 10.12 -32.68
CA GLU A 216 5.58 10.90 -32.70
C GLU A 216 6.82 10.00 -32.51
N LEU A 217 6.70 8.94 -31.71
CA LEU A 217 7.76 7.96 -31.43
C LEU A 217 8.05 7.03 -32.64
N LEU A 218 7.06 6.84 -33.52
CA LEU A 218 7.21 6.08 -34.78
C LEU A 218 7.97 6.88 -35.86
N ARG A 219 8.05 8.21 -35.74
CA ARG A 219 8.78 9.05 -36.71
C ARG A 219 10.28 9.08 -36.50
N GLU A 220 10.77 8.68 -35.32
CA GLU A 220 12.21 8.59 -35.04
C GLU A 220 12.82 7.22 -35.41
N ILE A 221 12.00 6.26 -35.83
CA ILE A 221 12.42 4.89 -36.18
C ILE A 221 12.22 4.57 -37.68
N THR A 222 11.80 5.55 -38.49
CA THR A 222 11.68 5.41 -39.96
C THR A 222 12.61 6.37 -40.68
#